data_AF-A0A2I0J6F3-F1
#
_entry.id   AF-A0A2I0J6F3-F1
#
_cell.length_a   1.000
_cell.length_b   1.000
_cell.length_c   1.000
_cell.angle_alpha   90.00
_cell.angle_beta   90.00
_cell.angle_gamma   90.00
#
_symmetry.space_group_name_H-M   'P 1'
#
loop_
_entity.id
_entity.type
_entity.pdbx_description
1 polymer ?
#
loop_
_entity_poly.entity_id
_entity_poly.type
_entity_poly.pdbx_seq_one_letter_code
_entity_poly.pdbx_strand_id
1 'polypeptide(L)'
;MTDSVEFAIDFSTSVESIAALKGKIKSYIDGKPKHWHPGHSVMVEEIEDVNKLKLRLSVTHTINFQNYGDKSSRRSDLILELKRIFEGLNIKYHLLPQEVVVSNAGPLAASAR
;
A
#
# COMPACT_ATOMS: atom_id res chain seq x y z
N MET A 1 -11.44 -3.96 18.96
CA MET A 1 -11.40 -2.59 18.39
C MET A 1 -10.94 -2.69 16.94
N THR A 2 -11.79 -2.34 15.97
CA THR A 2 -11.44 -2.46 14.54
C THR A 2 -10.52 -1.32 14.09
N ASP A 3 -9.61 -1.64 13.18
CA ASP A 3 -8.71 -0.68 12.55
C ASP A 3 -8.49 -1.06 11.09
N SER A 4 -8.07 -0.10 10.28
CA SER A 4 -7.84 -0.35 8.85
C SER A 4 -6.59 0.36 8.34
N VAL A 5 -5.95 -0.27 7.35
CA VAL A 5 -4.83 0.26 6.60
C VAL A 5 -5.18 0.18 5.13
N GLU A 6 -5.20 1.34 4.48
CA GLU A 6 -5.40 1.47 3.04
C GLU A 6 -4.05 1.59 2.35
N PHE A 7 -3.90 0.89 1.23
CA PHE A 7 -2.68 0.92 0.42
C PHE A 7 -3.02 0.64 -1.05
N ALA A 8 -2.14 1.07 -1.94
CA ALA A 8 -2.24 0.82 -3.36
C ALA A 8 -1.10 -0.09 -3.84
N ILE A 9 -1.41 -0.95 -4.81
CA ILE A 9 -0.43 -1.75 -5.56
C ILE A 9 -0.61 -1.49 -7.05
N ASP A 10 0.43 -1.77 -7.83
CA ASP A 10 0.37 -1.65 -9.29
C ASP A 10 -0.70 -2.60 -9.86
N PHE A 11 -1.49 -2.12 -10.83
CA PHE A 11 -2.54 -2.91 -11.48
C PHE A 11 -2.02 -4.17 -12.17
N SER A 12 -0.76 -4.17 -12.61
CA SER A 12 -0.09 -5.35 -13.18
C SER A 12 0.27 -6.42 -12.16
N THR A 13 0.09 -6.17 -10.85
CA THR A 13 0.34 -7.15 -9.80
C THR A 13 -0.54 -8.39 -10.02
N SER A 14 0.10 -9.55 -10.18
CA SER A 14 -0.62 -10.79 -10.50
C SER A 14 -1.54 -11.24 -9.35
N VAL A 15 -2.60 -11.97 -9.69
CA VAL A 15 -3.56 -12.49 -8.70
C VAL A 15 -2.87 -13.45 -7.72
N GLU A 16 -1.89 -14.23 -8.18
CA GLU A 16 -1.08 -15.11 -7.32
C GLU A 16 -0.25 -14.31 -6.31
N SER A 17 0.30 -13.17 -6.72
CA SER A 17 1.05 -12.27 -5.84
C SER A 17 0.14 -11.65 -4.78
N ILE A 18 -1.09 -11.29 -5.16
CA ILE A 18 -2.12 -10.81 -4.22
C ILE A 18 -2.54 -11.92 -3.25
N ALA A 19 -2.68 -13.16 -3.72
CA ALA A 19 -2.98 -14.30 -2.86
C ALA A 19 -1.84 -14.57 -1.86
N ALA A 20 -0.58 -14.50 -2.31
CA ALA A 20 0.60 -14.63 -1.47
C ALA A 20 0.68 -13.50 -0.42
N LEU A 21 0.35 -12.26 -0.81
CA LEU A 21 0.23 -11.12 0.11
C LEU A 21 -0.79 -11.41 1.22
N LYS A 22 -2.01 -11.85 0.86
CA LYS A 22 -3.05 -12.22 1.84
C LYS A 22 -2.56 -13.34 2.77
N GLY A 23 -1.87 -14.35 2.25
CA GLY A 23 -1.29 -15.43 3.05
C GLY A 23 -0.23 -14.95 4.06
N LYS A 24 0.67 -14.06 3.64
CA LYS A 24 1.70 -13.49 4.53
C LYS A 24 1.10 -12.58 5.61
N ILE A 25 0.10 -11.77 5.25
CA ILE A 25 -0.65 -10.95 6.23
C ILE A 25 -1.32 -11.86 7.27
N LYS A 26 -2.00 -12.93 6.83
CA LYS A 26 -2.61 -13.91 7.72
C LYS A 26 -1.59 -14.47 8.70
N SER A 27 -0.44 -14.92 8.21
CA SER A 27 0.62 -15.48 9.05
C SER A 27 1.12 -14.48 10.10
N TYR A 28 1.22 -13.20 9.76
CA TYR A 28 1.65 -12.16 10.71
C TYR A 28 0.60 -11.90 11.80
N ILE A 29 -0.67 -11.76 11.42
CA ILE A 29 -1.77 -11.50 12.34
C ILE A 29 -1.96 -12.67 13.30
N ASP A 30 -2.06 -13.90 12.78
CA ASP A 30 -2.23 -15.11 13.57
C ASP A 30 -1.00 -15.40 14.45
N GLY A 31 0.19 -14.96 14.02
CA GLY A 31 1.44 -15.06 14.79
C GLY A 31 1.53 -14.11 15.99
N LYS A 32 0.61 -13.15 16.12
CA LYS A 32 0.58 -12.17 17.22
C LYS A 32 -0.79 -12.13 17.92
N PRO A 33 -1.24 -13.25 18.54
CA PRO A 33 -2.57 -13.34 19.15
C PRO A 33 -2.77 -12.42 20.37
N LYS A 34 -1.67 -11.95 21.00
CA LYS A 34 -1.76 -10.91 22.04
C LYS A 34 -2.13 -9.55 21.49
N HIS A 35 -1.83 -9.28 20.21
CA HIS A 35 -2.05 -7.99 19.58
C HIS A 35 -3.36 -7.95 18.78
N TRP A 36 -3.67 -9.05 18.12
CA TRP A 36 -4.77 -9.13 17.15
C TRP A 36 -5.73 -10.27 17.50
N HIS A 37 -7.02 -10.01 17.30
CA HIS A 37 -7.99 -11.09 17.24
C HIS A 37 -7.80 -11.90 15.96
N PRO A 38 -8.12 -13.21 15.98
CA PRO A 38 -8.17 -14.02 14.77
C PRO A 38 -9.17 -13.44 13.78
N GLY A 39 -8.81 -13.45 12.50
CA GLY A 39 -9.63 -12.91 11.42
C GLY A 39 -9.20 -11.50 11.00
N HIS A 40 -8.98 -11.37 9.70
CA HIS A 40 -8.69 -10.12 9.01
C HIS A 40 -9.30 -10.20 7.62
N SER A 41 -9.49 -9.05 6.98
CA SER A 41 -9.95 -9.00 5.59
C SER A 41 -9.04 -8.10 4.76
N VAL A 42 -8.72 -8.55 3.54
CA VAL A 42 -8.05 -7.72 2.52
C VAL A 42 -9.01 -7.64 1.34
N MET A 43 -9.59 -6.46 1.16
CA MET A 43 -10.56 -6.16 0.11
C MET A 43 -9.93 -5.25 -0.94
N VAL A 44 -10.22 -5.50 -2.21
CA VAL A 44 -9.94 -4.56 -3.30
C VAL A 44 -11.10 -3.58 -3.33
N GLU A 45 -10.83 -2.30 -3.13
CA GLU A 45 -11.87 -1.27 -3.04
C GLU A 45 -12.15 -0.64 -4.41
N GLU A 46 -11.11 -0.36 -5.19
CA GLU A 46 -11.23 0.41 -6.42
C GLU A 46 -10.05 0.11 -7.37
N ILE A 47 -10.31 0.23 -8.68
CA ILE A 47 -9.27 0.41 -9.70
C ILE A 47 -9.17 1.91 -9.98
N GLU A 48 -8.08 2.54 -9.57
CA GLU A 48 -7.84 3.97 -9.78
C GLU A 48 -6.96 4.19 -11.02
N ASP A 49 -7.37 5.11 -11.89
CA ASP A 49 -6.63 5.54 -13.09
C ASP A 49 -6.17 4.39 -14.02
N VAL A 50 -6.81 3.21 -13.94
CA VAL A 50 -6.49 1.97 -14.68
C VAL A 50 -5.11 1.39 -14.37
N ASN A 51 -4.30 2.04 -13.52
CA ASN A 51 -2.94 1.61 -13.20
C ASN A 51 -2.72 1.28 -11.72
N LYS A 52 -3.68 1.56 -10.84
CA LYS A 52 -3.59 1.23 -9.41
C LYS A 52 -4.76 0.40 -8.95
N LEU A 53 -4.48 -0.58 -8.10
CA LEU A 53 -5.47 -1.27 -7.29
C LEU A 53 -5.40 -0.72 -5.88
N LYS A 54 -6.49 -0.12 -5.40
CA LYS A 54 -6.64 0.27 -3.99
C LYS A 54 -7.16 -0.91 -3.19
N LEU A 55 -6.50 -1.20 -2.08
CA LEU A 55 -6.88 -2.24 -1.15
C LEU A 55 -7.00 -1.71 0.27
N ARG A 56 -7.92 -2.31 1.02
CA ARG A 56 -8.07 -2.10 2.46
C ARG A 56 -7.81 -3.39 3.21
N LEU A 57 -6.86 -3.35 4.14
CA LEU A 57 -6.68 -4.33 5.19
C LEU A 57 -7.48 -3.90 6.42
N SER A 58 -8.44 -4.72 6.85
CA SER A 58 -9.17 -4.53 8.11
C SER A 58 -8.74 -5.57 9.14
N VAL A 59 -8.40 -5.10 10.34
CA VAL A 59 -7.92 -5.93 11.45
C VAL A 59 -8.65 -5.55 12.74
N THR A 60 -8.67 -6.48 13.71
CA THR A 60 -9.28 -6.23 15.01
C THR A 60 -8.22 -6.35 16.10
N HIS A 61 -7.97 -5.25 16.81
CA HIS A 61 -7.09 -5.22 17.99
C HIS A 61 -7.77 -5.88 19.20
N THR A 62 -6.96 -6.55 20.03
CA THR A 62 -7.36 -7.12 21.33
C THR A 62 -7.52 -6.08 22.45
N ILE A 63 -6.96 -4.88 22.25
CA ILE A 63 -7.05 -3.77 23.20
C ILE A 63 -8.36 -2.99 23.07
N ASN A 64 -8.72 -2.29 24.14
CA ASN A 64 -9.84 -1.37 24.17
C ASN A 64 -9.47 0.02 23.59
N PHE A 65 -10.46 0.88 23.45
CA PHE A 65 -10.29 2.23 22.87
C PHE A 65 -9.47 3.20 23.73
N GLN A 66 -9.27 2.92 25.02
CA GLN A 66 -8.51 3.79 25.93
C GLN A 66 -7.00 3.67 25.72
N ASN A 67 -6.53 2.56 25.13
CA ASN A 67 -5.11 2.30 24.86
C ASN A 67 -4.66 2.85 23.50
N TYR A 68 -4.93 4.14 23.23
CA TYR A 68 -4.68 4.74 21.91
C TYR A 68 -3.19 4.78 21.53
N GLY A 69 -2.29 4.96 22.51
CA GLY A 69 -0.83 4.92 22.29
C GLY A 69 -0.36 3.55 21.79
N ASP A 70 -0.81 2.48 22.46
CA ASP A 70 -0.52 1.11 22.05
C ASP A 70 -1.14 0.78 20.69
N LYS A 71 -2.37 1.26 20.44
CA LYS A 71 -3.04 1.10 19.14
C LYS A 71 -2.18 1.69 18.01
N SER A 72 -1.69 2.91 18.19
CA SER A 72 -0.87 3.61 17.20
C SER A 72 0.46 2.89 16.96
N SER A 73 1.09 2.40 18.02
CA SER A 73 2.34 1.63 17.94
C SER A 73 2.13 0.30 17.19
N ARG A 74 1.08 -0.45 17.51
CA ARG A 74 0.72 -1.70 16.80
C ARG A 74 0.39 -1.46 15.33
N ARG A 75 -0.28 -0.35 15.00
CA ARG A 75 -0.54 0.04 13.61
C ARG A 75 0.76 0.35 12.86
N SER A 76 1.71 1.04 13.49
CA SER A 76 3.03 1.30 12.90
C SER A 76 3.76 -0.01 12.60
N ASP A 77 3.81 -0.94 13.56
CA ASP A 77 4.42 -2.26 13.37
C ASP A 77 3.78 -3.04 12.21
N LEU A 78 2.43 -2.98 12.09
CA LEU A 78 1.71 -3.60 10.99
C LEU A 78 2.11 -3.00 9.64
N ILE A 79 2.23 -1.67 9.53
CA ILE A 79 2.63 -0.99 8.29
C ILE A 79 4.07 -1.35 7.91
N LEU A 80 4.99 -1.42 8.89
CA LEU A 80 6.37 -1.84 8.64
C LEU A 80 6.45 -3.30 8.17
N GLU A 81 5.62 -4.19 8.73
CA GLU A 81 5.55 -5.56 8.25
C GLU A 81 4.96 -5.63 6.83
N LEU A 82 3.91 -4.84 6.52
CA LEU A 82 3.36 -4.77 5.16
C LEU A 82 4.45 -4.35 4.16
N LYS A 83 5.27 -3.35 4.49
CA LYS A 83 6.43 -2.94 3.68
C LYS A 83 7.37 -4.12 3.43
N ARG A 84 7.73 -4.87 4.48
CA ARG A 84 8.60 -6.06 4.38
C ARG A 84 7.99 -7.15 3.49
N ILE A 85 6.68 -7.36 3.61
CA ILE A 85 5.95 -8.32 2.77
C ILE A 85 5.98 -7.88 1.31
N PHE A 86 5.75 -6.61 1.01
CA PHE A 86 5.82 -6.07 -0.35
C PHE A 86 7.21 -6.26 -0.96
N GLU A 87 8.26 -5.93 -0.22
CA GLU A 87 9.65 -6.14 -0.65
C GLU A 87 9.92 -7.63 -0.93
N GLY A 88 9.49 -8.52 -0.05
CA GLY A 88 9.66 -9.96 -0.21
C GLY A 88 8.81 -10.60 -1.31
N LEU A 89 7.79 -9.91 -1.82
CA LEU A 89 6.97 -10.33 -2.96
C LEU A 89 7.30 -9.53 -4.24
N ASN A 90 8.28 -8.63 -4.19
CA ASN A 90 8.60 -7.67 -5.26
C ASN A 90 7.37 -6.87 -5.74
N ILE A 91 6.43 -6.58 -4.83
CA ILE A 91 5.30 -5.69 -5.11
C ILE A 91 5.83 -4.27 -5.06
N LYS A 92 5.73 -3.57 -6.18
CA LYS A 92 6.18 -2.19 -6.34
C LYS A 92 5.02 -1.34 -6.85
N TYR A 93 5.09 -0.05 -6.57
CA TYR A 93 4.23 0.93 -7.20
C TYR A 93 5.08 1.76 -8.16
N HIS A 94 4.67 1.80 -9.43
CA HIS A 94 5.32 2.62 -10.44
C HIS A 94 4.47 3.87 -10.69
N LEU A 95 5.12 5.03 -10.73
CA LEU A 95 4.47 6.24 -11.22
C LEU A 95 4.22 6.08 -12.72
N LEU A 96 3.10 6.63 -13.19
CA LEU A 96 2.78 6.68 -14.61
C LEU A 96 3.90 7.43 -15.37
N PRO A 97 4.35 6.90 -16.52
CA PRO A 97 5.17 7.69 -17.43
C PRO A 97 4.46 8.99 -17.79
N GLN A 98 5.14 10.12 -17.63
CA GLN A 98 4.62 11.41 -18.05
C GLN A 98 5.11 11.74 -19.46
N GLU A 99 4.22 12.25 -20.30
CA GLU A 99 4.60 12.78 -21.61
C GLU A 99 5.44 14.05 -21.42
N VAL A 100 6.62 14.08 -22.05
CA VAL A 100 7.51 15.24 -22.03
C VAL A 100 7.51 15.88 -23.41
N VAL A 101 6.82 17.00 -23.56
CA VAL A 101 6.83 17.82 -24.78
C VAL A 101 8.02 18.77 -24.73
N VAL A 102 9.03 18.53 -25.57
CA VAL A 102 10.20 19.40 -25.69
C VAL A 102 9.97 20.39 -26.83
N SER A 103 9.68 21.65 -26.50
CA SER A 103 9.65 22.74 -27.49
C SER A 103 11.04 23.34 -27.63
N ASN A 104 11.67 23.15 -28.80
CA ASN A 104 12.94 23.78 -29.11
C ASN A 104 12.71 25.28 -29.36
N ALA A 105 12.95 26.14 -28.36
CA ALA A 105 13.02 27.57 -28.60
C ALA A 105 14.27 27.84 -29.44
N GLY A 106 14.10 27.98 -30.77
CA GLY A 106 15.18 28.33 -31.67
C GLY A 106 15.87 29.65 -31.24
N PRO A 107 17.13 29.88 -31.62
CA PRO A 107 17.86 31.07 -31.18
C PRO A 107 17.06 32.30 -31.62
N LEU A 108 16.75 33.19 -30.67
CA LEU A 108 16.30 34.54 -30.97
C LEU A 108 17.36 35.16 -31.88
N ALA A 109 17.08 35.21 -33.18
CA ALA A 109 17.94 35.90 -34.13
C ALA A 109 18.03 37.35 -33.67
N ALA A 110 19.21 37.72 -33.15
CA ALA A 110 19.54 39.08 -32.83
C ALA A 110 19.45 39.90 -34.13
N SER A 111 18.33 40.59 -34.31
CA SER A 111 18.18 41.57 -35.37
C SER A 111 19.05 42.77 -35.00
N ALA A 112 20.31 42.75 -35.42
CA ALA A 112 21.15 43.93 -35.44
C ALA A 112 20.55 44.94 -36.44
N ARG A 113 20.22 46.14 -35.93
CA ARG A 113 20.02 47.35 -36.72
C ARG A 113 21.21 48.27 -36.49
#